data_AF-A0A519C571-F1
#
_entry.id   AF-A0A519C571-F1
#
_cell.length_a   1.000
_cell.length_b   1.000
_cell.length_c   1.000
_cell.angle_alpha   90.00
_cell.angle_beta   90.00
_cell.angle_gamma   90.00
#
_symmetry.space_group_name_H-M   'P 1'
#
loop_
_entity.id
_entity.type
_entity.pdbx_description
1 polymer ?
#
loop_
_entity_poly.entity_id
_entity_poly.type
_entity_poly.pdbx_seq_one_letter_code
_entity_poly.pdbx_strand_id
1 'polypeptide(L)' 'MEEQKEDTDTNKLVGMLLLGFAIVDFGGSWVGFDLWGSIGIQLPEVLWNFSAFIEAGIAGVLLGWFDGDEDDQDDNEEE' A
#
# COMPACT_ATOMS: atom_id res chain seq x y z
N MET A 1 -2.81 10.59 -23.57
CA MET A 1 -4.03 10.25 -22.81
C MET A 1 -4.05 8.79 -22.37
N GLU A 2 -3.33 7.87 -23.03
CA GLU A 2 -3.14 6.49 -22.52
C GLU A 2 -2.12 6.39 -21.36
N GLU A 3 -1.05 7.20 -21.39
CA GLU A 3 0.04 7.19 -20.39
C GLU A 3 -0.43 7.48 -18.95
N GLN A 4 -1.35 8.45 -18.79
CA GLN A 4 -1.92 8.82 -17.47
C GLN A 4 -2.77 7.70 -16.83
N LYS A 5 -3.38 6.84 -17.66
CA LYS A 5 -4.22 5.72 -17.18
C LYS A 5 -3.34 4.56 -16.71
N GLU A 6 -2.27 4.27 -17.45
CA GLU A 6 -1.27 3.26 -17.10
C GLU A 6 -0.53 3.57 -15.79
N ASP A 7 -0.14 4.82 -15.57
CA ASP A 7 0.54 5.24 -14.33
C ASP A 7 -0.37 5.10 -13.10
N THR A 8 -1.66 5.42 -13.25
CA THR A 8 -2.66 5.27 -12.19
C THR A 8 -2.89 3.80 -11.84
N ASP A 9 -3.00 2.93 -12.85
CA ASP A 9 -3.17 1.49 -12.66
C ASP A 9 -1.92 0.85 -12.03
N THR A 10 -0.73 1.31 -12.43
CA THR A 10 0.55 0.87 -11.86
C THR A 10 0.69 1.28 -10.40
N ASN A 11 0.36 2.52 -10.05
CA ASN A 11 0.38 3.00 -8.67
C ASN A 11 -0.58 2.22 -7.78
N LYS A 12 -1.81 1.95 -8.26
CA LYS A 12 -2.78 1.11 -7.56
C LYS A 12 -2.26 -0.32 -7.35
N LEU A 13 -1.63 -0.92 -8.36
CA LEU A 13 -1.01 -2.25 -8.25
C LEU A 13 0.11 -2.28 -7.19
N VAL A 14 1.01 -1.29 -7.20
CA VAL A 14 2.08 -1.16 -6.20
C VAL A 14 1.49 -0.92 -4.80
N GLY A 15 0.44 -0.10 -4.70
CA GLY A 15 -0.30 0.14 -3.46
C GLY A 15 -0.90 -1.14 -2.87
N MET A 16 -1.55 -1.98 -3.70
CA MET A 16 -2.09 -3.27 -3.26
C MET A 16 -0.98 -4.24 -2.81
N LEU A 17 0.15 -4.26 -3.51
CA LEU A 17 1.30 -5.09 -3.11
C LEU A 17 1.86 -4.65 -1.76
N LEU A 18 2.08 -3.35 -1.57
CA LEU A 18 2.56 -2.78 -0.31
C LEU A 18 1.58 -3.01 0.84
N LEU A 19 0.27 -2.95 0.58
CA LEU A 19 -0.74 -3.30 1.57
C LEU A 19 -0.62 -4.76 2.02
N GLY A 20 -0.35 -5.68 1.08
CA GLY A 20 -0.08 -7.08 1.40
C GLY A 20 1.15 -7.25 2.31
N PHE A 21 2.23 -6.50 2.03
CA PHE A 21 3.41 -6.45 2.89
C PHE A 21 3.05 -5.94 4.29
N ALA A 22 2.31 -4.84 4.38
CA ALA A 22 1.86 -4.27 5.66
C ALA A 22 1.05 -5.26 6.51
N ILE A 23 0.19 -6.08 5.87
CA ILE A 23 -0.58 -7.11 6.57
C ILE A 23 0.32 -8.23 7.08
N VAL A 24 1.28 -8.69 6.26
CA VAL A 24 2.24 -9.74 6.64
C VAL A 24 3.18 -9.25 7.73
N ASP A 25 3.66 -8.01 7.64
CA ASP A 25 4.55 -7.39 8.62
C ASP A 25 3.81 -7.16 9.95
N PHE A 26 2.60 -6.59 9.89
CA PHE A 26 1.75 -6.42 11.06
C PHE A 26 1.44 -7.77 11.71
N GLY A 27 0.91 -8.74 10.97
CA GLY A 27 0.55 -10.05 11.53
C GLY A 27 1.77 -10.86 11.98
N GLY A 28 2.88 -10.75 11.26
CA GLY A 28 4.16 -11.37 11.57
C GLY A 28 4.76 -10.87 12.89
N SER A 29 4.62 -9.58 13.17
CA SER A 29 5.14 -8.98 14.41
C SER A 29 4.58 -9.63 15.69
N TRP A 30 3.33 -10.13 15.67
CA TRP A 30 2.67 -10.77 16.82
C TRP A 30 3.31 -12.11 17.18
N VAL A 31 3.97 -12.75 16.21
CA VAL A 31 4.67 -14.03 16.38
C VAL A 31 6.20 -13.86 16.32
N GLY A 32 6.70 -12.63 16.30
CA GLY A 32 8.13 -12.31 16.21
C GLY A 32 8.75 -12.60 14.84
N PHE A 33 7.95 -12.64 13.78
CA PHE A 33 8.44 -12.80 12.42
C PHE A 33 8.93 -11.46 11.85
N ASP A 34 10.17 -11.44 11.37
CA ASP A 34 10.81 -10.26 10.77
C ASP A 34 10.80 -10.38 9.24
N LEU A 35 9.85 -9.70 8.59
CA LEU A 35 9.72 -9.69 7.14
C LEU A 35 10.94 -9.05 6.47
N TRP A 36 11.38 -7.89 6.97
CA TRP A 36 12.50 -7.14 6.41
C TRP A 36 13.83 -7.88 6.58
N GLY A 37 14.05 -8.47 7.76
CA GLY A 37 15.21 -9.34 8.00
C GLY A 37 15.23 -10.56 7.09
N SER A 38 14.06 -11.12 6.75
CA SER A 38 13.96 -12.27 5.84
C SER A 38 14.43 -11.96 4.40
N ILE A 39 14.32 -10.69 3.97
CA ILE A 39 14.81 -10.20 2.68
C ILE A 39 16.20 -9.53 2.78
N GLY A 40 16.86 -9.62 3.94
CA GLY A 40 18.21 -9.13 4.17
C GLY A 40 18.33 -7.66 4.59
N ILE A 41 17.21 -7.00 4.92
CA ILE A 41 17.18 -5.62 5.40
C ILE A 41 16.99 -5.63 6.91
N GLN A 42 18.04 -5.28 7.66
CA GLN A 42 17.94 -5.19 9.11
C GLN A 42 17.39 -3.81 9.51
N LEU A 43 16.15 -3.78 9.98
CA LEU A 43 15.58 -2.55 10.53
C LEU A 43 15.96 -2.39 12.01
N PRO A 44 16.29 -1.17 12.45
CA PRO A 44 16.30 -0.82 13.87
C PRO A 44 14.95 -1.13 14.52
N GLU A 45 14.97 -1.55 15.79
CA GLU A 45 13.79 -1.96 16.56
C GLU A 45 12.62 -0.97 16.45
N VAL A 46 12.91 0.33 16.51
CA VAL A 46 11.89 1.39 16.38
C VAL A 46 11.24 1.36 14.99
N LEU A 47 12.03 1.24 13.93
CA LEU A 47 11.50 1.21 12.57
C LEU A 47 10.75 -0.09 12.28
N TRP A 48 11.20 -1.22 12.82
CA TRP A 48 10.49 -2.50 12.72
C TRP A 48 9.14 -2.48 13.45
N ASN A 49 9.04 -1.81 14.61
CA ASN A 49 7.76 -1.67 15.31
C ASN A 49 6.75 -0.77 14.57
N PHE A 50 7.21 0.08 13.66
CA PHE A 50 6.35 0.99 12.89
C PHE A 50 6.27 0.65 11.40
N SER A 51 7.02 -0.34 10.90
CA SER A 51 7.16 -0.63 9.46
C SER A 51 5.81 -0.95 8.83
N ALA A 52 5.01 -1.81 9.45
CA ALA A 52 3.64 -2.08 9.04
C ALA A 52 2.76 -0.83 8.87
N PHE A 53 2.88 0.17 9.75
CA PHE A 53 2.11 1.41 9.66
C PHE A 53 2.62 2.32 8.54
N ILE A 54 3.95 2.36 8.33
CA ILE A 54 4.58 3.12 7.26
C ILE A 54 4.17 2.55 5.90
N GLU A 55 4.23 1.22 5.77
CA GLU A 55 3.81 0.49 4.57
C GLU A 55 2.32 0.70 4.27
N ALA A 56 1.46 0.56 5.28
CA ALA A 56 0.02 0.80 5.14
C ALA A 56 -0.29 2.26 4.78
N GLY A 57 0.46 3.21 5.34
CA GLY A 57 0.32 4.63 5.01
C GLY A 57 0.68 4.93 3.56
N ILE A 58 1.82 4.43 3.07
CA ILE A 58 2.23 4.57 1.67
C ILE A 58 1.24 3.87 0.73
N ALA A 59 0.81 2.65 1.08
CA ALA A 59 -0.21 1.93 0.34
C ALA A 59 -1.52 2.72 0.24
N GLY A 60 -1.99 3.30 1.35
CA GLY A 60 -3.20 4.13 1.36
C GLY A 60 -3.09 5.37 0.49
N VAL A 61 -1.93 6.01 0.44
CA VAL A 61 -1.67 7.14 -0.48
C VAL A 61 -1.71 6.68 -1.94
N LEU A 62 -1.05 5.56 -2.27
CA LEU A 62 -1.04 5.02 -3.64
C LEU A 62 -2.42 4.53 -4.10
N LEU A 63 -3.27 4.11 -3.16
CA LEU A 63 -4.64 3.67 -3.41
C LEU A 63 -5.66 4.83 -3.38
N GLY A 64 -5.22 6.06 -3.11
CA GLY A 64 -6.10 7.23 -3.06
C GLY A 64 -7.00 7.31 -1.82
N TRP A 65 -6.76 6.55 -0.75
CA TRP A 65 -7.60 6.56 0.46
C TRP A 65 -7.60 7.89 1.23
N PHE A 66 -6.61 8.75 0.97
CA PHE A 66 -6.48 10.06 1.61
C PHE A 66 -6.80 11.23 0.68
N ASP A 67 -7.01 10.96 -0.61
CA ASP A 67 -7.55 11.95 -1.53
C ASP A 67 -9.04 12.01 -1.22
N GLY A 68 -9.49 13.15 -0.67
CA GLY A 68 -10.88 13.33 -0.35
C GLY A 68 -11.69 13.31 -1.64
N ASP A 69 -12.57 12.30 -1.78
CA ASP A 69 -13.58 12.12 -2.84
C ASP A 69 -13.55 13.18 -3.95
N GLU A 70 -12.71 12.97 -4.94
CA GLU A 70 -12.89 13.51 -6.30
C GLU A 70 -12.44 12.43 -7.30
N ASP A 71 -13.13 11.30 -7.30
CA ASP A 71 -13.29 10.52 -8.53
C ASP A 71 -14.79 10.37 -8.76
N ASP A 72 -15.21 11.19 -9.72
CA ASP A 72 -16.55 11.46 -10.18
C ASP A 72 -17.32 10.21 -10.64
N GLN A 73 -18.63 10.40 -10.64
CA GLN A 73 -19.60 9.68 -11.46
C GLN A 73 -19.03 9.44 -12.87
N ASP A 74 -18.69 8.19 -13.18
CA ASP A 74 -18.75 7.68 -14.55
C ASP A 74 -20.04 6.85 -14.68
N ASP A 75 -21.13 7.58 -14.87
CA ASP A 75 -22.14 7.39 -15.91
C ASP A 75 -22.29 5.95 -16.45
N ASN A 76 -23.20 5.19 -15.84
CA ASN A 76 -23.98 4.19 -16.58
C ASN A 76 -25.40 4.77 -16.81
N GLU A 77 -25.48 5.84 -17.59
CA GLU A 77 -26.65 6.09 -18.44
C GLU A 77 -26.40 5.39 -19.78
N GLU A 78 -26.78 4.12 -19.88
CA GLU A 78 -27.20 3.54 -21.16
C GLU A 78 -28.56 2.85 -20.96
N GLU A 79 -29.47 3.20 -21.87
CA GLU A 79 -30.93 3.05 -21.90
C GLU A 79 -31.56 1.71 -21.50
#